data_AF-A0A7S2GCI1-F1
#
_entry.id   AF-A0A7S2GCI1-F1
#
_cell.length_a   1.000
_cell.length_b   1.000
_cell.length_c   1.000
_cell.angle_alpha   90.00
_cell.angle_beta   90.00
_cell.angle_gamma   90.00
#
_symmetry.space_group_name_H-M   'P 1'
#
loop_
_entity.id
_entity.type
_entity.pdbx_description
1 polymer ?
#
loop_
_entity_poly.entity_id
_entity_poly.type
_entity_poly.pdbx_seq_one_letter_code
_entity_poly.pdbx_strand_id
1 'polypeptide(L)'
;MNASFKGAAQHYLLPRREVTHSQAVCGLYRKCLKTLGSWCVDRDVFNEEATRVQQIFRANAGATEGQGAVLLREGMDELRKYSHPDKYIQAYLPGGSLYMRNPPLPLSVCYPDGIPEGVTPPTIVNADMSPVRPGEKADSGRILVDASAKTMYPEHGFWHDEPVIVKKAADIAPPKGGAIRQPVP
;
A
#
# COMPACT_ATOMS: atom_id res chain seq x y z
N MET A 1 4.86 9.57 18.94
CA MET A 1 3.57 10.04 18.40
C MET A 1 2.49 9.89 19.48
N ASN A 2 1.85 10.99 19.84
CA ASN A 2 1.02 11.14 21.05
C ASN A 2 -0.40 10.59 20.82
N ALA A 3 -1.11 10.15 21.87
CA ALA A 3 -2.45 9.52 21.75
C ALA A 3 -3.48 10.44 21.07
N SER A 4 -3.43 11.74 21.35
CA SER A 4 -4.27 12.76 20.70
C SER A 4 -4.04 12.82 19.18
N PHE A 5 -2.79 12.73 18.73
CA PHE A 5 -2.45 12.73 17.30
C PHE A 5 -2.95 11.46 16.60
N LYS A 6 -2.86 10.30 17.27
CA LYS A 6 -3.40 9.03 16.76
C LYS A 6 -4.93 9.07 16.62
N GLY A 7 -5.63 9.70 17.58
CA GLY A 7 -7.08 9.89 17.52
C GLY A 7 -7.51 10.83 16.39
N ALA A 8 -6.80 11.94 16.19
CA ALA A 8 -7.04 12.84 15.06
C ALA A 8 -6.79 12.14 13.71
N ALA A 9 -5.70 11.36 13.60
CA ALA A 9 -5.37 10.61 12.40
C ALA A 9 -6.42 9.54 12.04
N GLN A 10 -7.08 8.92 13.03
CA GLN A 10 -8.14 7.92 12.79
C GLN A 10 -9.29 8.45 11.93
N HIS A 11 -9.62 9.75 12.00
CA HIS A 11 -10.66 10.33 11.14
C HIS A 11 -10.29 10.33 9.65
N TYR A 12 -8.98 10.31 9.34
CA TYR A 12 -8.43 10.27 7.99
C TYR A 12 -8.14 8.84 7.51
N LEU A 13 -8.02 7.86 8.41
CA LEU A 13 -7.91 6.45 8.02
C LEU A 13 -9.24 5.98 7.40
N LEU A 14 -9.15 5.14 6.36
CA LEU A 14 -10.32 4.41 5.83
C LEU A 14 -10.48 3.06 6.52
N PRO A 15 -11.71 2.50 6.49
CA PRO A 15 -11.87 1.08 6.73
C PRO A 15 -11.01 0.30 5.73
N ARG A 16 -10.20 -0.61 6.27
CA ARG A 16 -9.30 -1.47 5.51
C ARG A 16 -10.07 -2.24 4.44
N ARG A 17 -9.59 -2.23 3.20
CA ARG A 17 -10.09 -3.14 2.18
C ARG A 17 -9.62 -4.55 2.50
N GLU A 18 -10.55 -5.50 2.54
CA GLU A 18 -10.18 -6.91 2.60
C GLU A 18 -9.46 -7.31 1.31
N VAL A 19 -8.21 -7.75 1.45
CA VAL A 19 -7.38 -8.23 0.35
C VAL A 19 -7.36 -9.75 0.37
N THR A 20 -7.46 -10.37 -0.80
CA THR A 20 -7.29 -11.83 -0.92
C THR A 20 -5.84 -12.21 -0.67
N HIS A 21 -5.58 -13.47 -0.29
CA HIS A 21 -4.21 -13.95 -0.09
C HIS A 21 -3.33 -13.72 -1.32
N SER A 22 -3.85 -14.04 -2.52
CA SER A 22 -3.16 -13.78 -3.80
C SER A 22 -2.81 -12.29 -3.99
N GLN A 23 -3.76 -11.38 -3.70
CA GLN A 23 -3.49 -9.95 -3.76
C GLN A 23 -2.42 -9.51 -2.78
N ALA A 24 -2.41 -10.08 -1.56
CA ALA A 24 -1.40 -9.78 -0.54
C ALA A 24 -0.01 -10.26 -0.95
N VAL A 25 0.10 -11.47 -1.52
CA VAL A 25 1.36 -12.03 -2.05
C VAL A 25 1.88 -11.20 -3.23
N CYS A 26 1.01 -10.86 -4.19
CA CYS A 26 1.38 -9.99 -5.31
C CYS A 26 1.81 -8.59 -4.84
N GLY A 27 1.14 -8.08 -3.81
CA GLY A 27 1.53 -6.86 -3.12
C GLY A 27 2.93 -6.97 -2.55
N LEU A 28 3.20 -7.99 -1.73
CA LEU A 28 4.51 -8.23 -1.13
C LEU A 28 5.62 -8.33 -2.18
N TYR A 29 5.43 -9.14 -3.24
CA TYR A 29 6.41 -9.30 -4.31
C TYR A 29 6.80 -7.96 -4.96
N ARG A 30 5.80 -7.14 -5.28
CA ARG A 30 6.01 -5.79 -5.83
C ARG A 30 6.73 -4.87 -4.86
N LYS A 31 6.46 -4.99 -3.55
CA LYS A 31 7.17 -4.23 -2.52
C LYS A 31 8.63 -4.64 -2.44
N CYS A 32 8.93 -5.94 -2.52
CA CYS A 32 10.31 -6.45 -2.57
C CYS A 32 11.07 -5.86 -3.76
N LEU A 33 10.50 -5.91 -4.97
CA LEU A 33 11.16 -5.37 -6.17
C LEU A 33 11.42 -3.86 -6.08
N LYS A 34 10.50 -3.08 -5.52
CA LYS A 34 10.73 -1.63 -5.34
C LYS A 34 11.73 -1.31 -4.25
N THR A 35 11.79 -2.13 -3.21
CA THR A 35 12.80 -2.00 -2.15
C THR A 35 14.18 -2.31 -2.73
N LEU A 36 14.30 -3.38 -3.52
CA LEU A 36 15.50 -3.67 -4.32
C LEU A 36 15.86 -2.49 -5.22
N GLY A 37 14.91 -1.93 -5.98
CA GLY A 37 15.15 -0.77 -6.83
C GLY A 37 15.53 0.52 -6.08
N SER A 38 15.31 0.58 -4.76
CA SER A 38 15.78 1.70 -3.93
C SER A 38 17.21 1.49 -3.42
N TRP A 39 17.65 0.24 -3.25
CA TRP A 39 19.02 -0.10 -2.85
C TRP A 39 19.97 -0.25 -4.04
N CYS A 40 19.54 -0.98 -5.06
CA CYS A 40 20.32 -1.29 -6.25
C CYS A 40 20.24 -0.12 -7.22
N VAL A 41 21.34 0.64 -7.33
CA VAL A 41 21.48 1.70 -8.33
C VAL A 41 21.69 1.10 -9.73
N ASP A 42 22.50 0.04 -9.82
CA ASP A 42 22.85 -0.61 -11.09
C ASP A 42 21.79 -1.63 -11.54
N ARG A 43 21.53 -1.65 -12.86
CA ARG A 43 20.50 -2.52 -13.45
C ARG A 43 20.86 -3.99 -13.47
N ASP A 44 22.13 -4.34 -13.64
CA ASP A 44 22.57 -5.73 -13.68
C ASP A 44 22.40 -6.38 -12.30
N VAL A 45 22.85 -5.69 -11.25
CA VAL A 45 22.63 -6.10 -9.85
C VAL A 45 21.14 -6.21 -9.55
N PHE A 46 20.34 -5.23 -9.97
CA PHE A 46 18.89 -5.29 -9.80
C PHE A 46 18.28 -6.54 -10.46
N ASN A 47 18.67 -6.86 -11.69
CA ASN A 47 18.13 -8.00 -12.43
C ASN A 47 18.51 -9.33 -11.79
N GLU A 48 19.74 -9.46 -11.30
CA GLU A 48 20.19 -10.64 -10.55
C GLU A 48 19.38 -10.83 -9.28
N GLU A 49 19.26 -9.79 -8.44
CA GLU A 49 18.51 -9.87 -7.18
C GLU A 49 17.01 -10.07 -7.41
N ALA A 50 16.43 -9.41 -8.42
CA ALA A 50 15.03 -9.59 -8.78
C ALA A 50 14.74 -11.03 -9.21
N THR A 51 15.68 -11.66 -9.93
CA THR A 51 15.58 -13.07 -10.32
C THR A 51 15.62 -13.98 -9.09
N ARG A 52 16.50 -13.70 -8.11
CA ARG A 52 16.56 -14.46 -6.86
C ARG A 52 15.28 -14.33 -6.05
N VAL A 53 14.72 -13.13 -5.91
CA VAL A 53 13.41 -12.91 -5.27
C VAL A 53 12.33 -13.70 -6.01
N GLN A 54 12.29 -13.65 -7.33
CA GLN A 54 11.31 -14.43 -8.11
C GLN A 54 11.42 -15.93 -7.86
N GLN A 55 12.65 -16.48 -7.74
CA GLN A 55 12.88 -17.89 -7.43
C GLN A 55 12.34 -18.26 -6.04
N ILE A 56 12.54 -17.43 -5.03
CA ILE A 56 12.01 -17.64 -3.67
C ILE A 56 10.47 -17.72 -3.70
N PHE A 57 9.81 -16.80 -4.39
CA PHE A 57 8.34 -16.83 -4.51
C PHE A 57 7.85 -18.05 -5.28
N ARG A 58 8.54 -18.44 -6.36
CA ARG A 58 8.19 -19.63 -7.15
C ARG A 58 8.37 -20.93 -6.38
N ALA A 59 9.44 -21.05 -5.59
CA ALA A 59 9.67 -22.23 -4.75
C ALA A 59 8.54 -22.46 -3.73
N ASN A 60 7.92 -21.37 -3.26
CA ASN A 60 6.84 -21.40 -2.27
C ASN A 60 5.42 -21.34 -2.87
N ALA A 61 5.28 -21.37 -4.20
CA ALA A 61 3.98 -21.21 -4.86
C ALA A 61 2.99 -22.36 -4.59
N GLY A 62 3.49 -23.55 -4.20
CA GLY A 62 2.69 -24.73 -3.87
C GLY A 62 2.35 -24.87 -2.37
N ALA A 63 2.63 -23.86 -1.55
CA ALA A 63 2.36 -23.91 -0.12
C ALA A 63 0.85 -24.01 0.19
N THR A 64 0.50 -24.73 1.26
CA THR A 64 -0.87 -24.77 1.76
C THR A 64 -1.28 -23.40 2.33
N GLU A 65 -2.60 -23.12 2.45
CA GLU A 65 -3.10 -21.82 2.92
C GLU A 65 -2.50 -21.39 4.28
N GLY A 66 -2.39 -22.34 5.22
CA GLY A 66 -1.77 -22.09 6.54
C GLY A 66 -0.28 -21.75 6.45
N GLN A 67 0.47 -22.46 5.62
CA GLN A 67 1.90 -22.18 5.38
C GLN A 67 2.09 -20.85 4.65
N GLY A 68 1.25 -20.57 3.65
CA GLY A 68 1.28 -19.31 2.90
C GLY A 68 1.06 -18.09 3.78
N ALA A 69 0.15 -18.18 4.76
CA ALA A 69 -0.08 -17.09 5.71
C ALA A 69 1.15 -16.82 6.61
N VAL A 70 1.85 -17.87 7.03
CA VAL A 70 3.10 -17.76 7.83
C VAL A 70 4.21 -17.14 6.99
N LEU A 71 4.44 -17.67 5.78
CA LEU A 71 5.45 -17.15 4.85
C LEU A 71 5.19 -15.69 4.47
N LEU A 72 3.93 -15.31 4.28
CA LEU A 72 3.54 -13.93 3.99
C LEU A 72 3.91 -13.01 5.16
N ARG A 73 3.65 -13.43 6.41
CA ARG A 73 4.02 -12.67 7.60
C ARG A 73 5.53 -12.51 7.73
N GLU A 74 6.26 -13.61 7.55
CA GLU A 74 7.73 -13.63 7.61
C GLU A 74 8.34 -12.73 6.53
N GLY A 75 7.86 -12.84 5.29
CA GLY A 75 8.31 -11.98 4.19
C GLY A 75 7.99 -10.49 4.42
N MET A 76 6.87 -10.16 5.09
CA MET A 76 6.58 -8.78 5.50
C MET A 76 7.50 -8.29 6.60
N ASP A 77 7.86 -9.14 7.56
CA ASP A 77 8.80 -8.78 8.63
C ASP A 77 10.20 -8.58 8.06
N GLU A 78 10.61 -9.41 7.10
CA GLU A 78 11.87 -9.27 6.38
C GLU A 78 11.91 -8.00 5.53
N LEU A 79 10.85 -7.71 4.78
CA LEU A 79 10.73 -6.47 4.02
C LEU A 79 10.89 -5.23 4.92
N ARG A 80 10.31 -5.24 6.13
CA ARG A 80 10.46 -4.13 7.08
C ARG A 80 11.90 -3.94 7.54
N LYS A 81 12.64 -5.04 7.75
CA LYS A 81 14.06 -5.00 8.16
C LYS A 81 14.94 -4.38 7.08
N TYR A 82 14.69 -4.72 5.81
CA TYR A 82 15.47 -4.24 4.67
C TYR A 82 14.86 -3.00 3.98
N SER A 83 13.90 -2.33 4.62
CA SER A 83 13.27 -1.14 4.05
C SER A 83 14.29 0.00 3.94
N HIS A 84 14.40 0.61 2.76
CA HIS A 84 15.33 1.72 2.53
C HIS A 84 14.86 2.97 3.30
N PRO A 85 15.74 3.70 4.00
CA PRO A 85 15.37 4.91 4.74
C PRO A 85 14.79 6.00 3.83
N ASP A 86 15.34 6.14 2.62
CA ASP A 86 14.89 7.12 1.62
C ASP A 86 14.37 6.44 0.34
N LYS A 87 13.13 5.95 0.36
CA LYS A 87 12.59 5.14 -0.75
C LYS A 87 12.52 5.94 -2.06
N TYR A 88 12.85 5.29 -3.18
CA TYR A 88 12.65 5.90 -4.50
C TYR A 88 11.15 6.07 -4.80
N ILE A 89 10.77 7.27 -5.24
CA ILE A 89 9.39 7.62 -5.58
C ILE A 89 9.35 8.46 -6.85
N GLN A 90 8.28 8.32 -7.63
CA GLN A 90 8.03 9.18 -8.77
C GLN A 90 7.91 10.65 -8.33
N ALA A 91 8.50 11.56 -9.09
CA ALA A 91 8.61 12.97 -8.70
C ALA A 91 7.26 13.65 -8.44
N TYR A 92 6.20 13.27 -9.16
CA TYR A 92 4.87 13.87 -9.03
C TYR A 92 3.96 13.18 -8.01
N LEU A 93 4.39 12.06 -7.42
CA LEU A 93 3.63 11.37 -6.37
C LEU A 93 3.86 12.03 -5.00
N PRO A 94 2.97 11.81 -4.01
CA PRO A 94 3.12 12.38 -2.67
C PRO A 94 4.46 12.00 -2.03
N GLY A 95 5.25 13.01 -1.63
CA GLY A 95 6.62 12.83 -1.13
C GLY A 95 7.72 12.88 -2.21
N GLY A 96 7.34 13.08 -3.48
CA GLY A 96 8.23 13.40 -4.59
C GLY A 96 8.52 14.90 -4.70
N SER A 97 9.58 15.26 -5.45
CA SER A 97 10.08 16.63 -5.59
C SER A 97 9.18 17.59 -6.39
N LEU A 98 8.25 17.06 -7.18
CA LEU A 98 7.31 17.83 -8.01
C LEU A 98 5.86 17.75 -7.51
N TYR A 99 5.63 17.09 -6.39
CA TYR A 99 4.30 16.96 -5.81
C TYR A 99 3.74 18.33 -5.41
N MET A 100 2.52 18.62 -5.86
CA MET A 100 1.83 19.90 -5.59
C MET A 100 2.66 21.15 -5.95
N ARG A 101 3.61 21.05 -6.89
CA ARG A 101 4.41 22.20 -7.31
C ARG A 101 3.57 23.26 -8.04
N ASN A 102 2.71 22.80 -8.96
CA ASN A 102 1.84 23.65 -9.78
C ASN A 102 0.41 23.06 -9.82
N PRO A 103 -0.35 23.04 -8.71
CA PRO A 103 -1.73 22.60 -8.74
C PRO A 103 -2.58 23.55 -9.60
N PRO A 104 -3.56 23.05 -10.37
CA PRO A 104 -4.49 23.93 -11.07
C PRO A 104 -5.27 24.76 -10.04
N LEU A 105 -5.52 26.03 -10.36
CA LEU A 105 -6.35 26.88 -9.52
C LEU A 105 -7.78 26.30 -9.44
N PRO A 106 -8.42 26.36 -8.27
CA PRO A 106 -9.80 25.92 -8.16
C PRO A 106 -10.70 26.76 -9.07
N LEU A 107 -11.63 26.10 -9.78
CA LEU A 107 -12.47 26.79 -10.77
C LEU A 107 -13.32 27.92 -10.18
N SER A 108 -13.70 27.82 -8.90
CA SER A 108 -14.41 28.90 -8.19
C SER A 108 -13.61 30.18 -8.06
N VAL A 109 -12.27 30.10 -8.10
CA VAL A 109 -11.38 31.27 -8.10
C VAL A 109 -11.18 31.78 -9.53
N CYS A 110 -11.08 30.89 -10.51
CA CYS A 110 -10.97 31.29 -11.92
C CYS A 110 -12.25 31.95 -12.45
N TYR A 111 -13.41 31.51 -11.98
CA TYR A 111 -14.73 31.94 -12.43
C TYR A 111 -15.62 32.29 -11.22
N PRO A 112 -15.47 33.50 -10.63
CA PRO A 112 -16.22 33.89 -9.44
C PRO A 112 -17.73 33.99 -9.69
N ASP A 113 -18.14 34.31 -10.91
CA ASP A 113 -19.55 34.48 -11.31
C ASP A 113 -20.24 33.17 -11.75
N GLY A 114 -19.53 32.05 -11.70
CA GLY A 114 -20.01 30.74 -12.13
C GLY A 114 -19.20 30.15 -13.29
N ILE A 115 -19.12 28.81 -13.34
CA ILE A 115 -18.33 28.08 -14.34
C ILE A 115 -19.06 28.14 -15.70
N PRO A 116 -18.43 28.63 -16.78
CA PRO A 116 -19.05 28.69 -18.11
C PRO A 116 -19.42 27.32 -18.68
N GLU A 117 -20.49 27.28 -19.48
CA GLU A 117 -20.92 26.08 -20.20
C GLU A 117 -19.85 25.66 -21.21
N GLY A 118 -19.26 24.47 -21.03
CA GLY A 118 -18.13 23.96 -21.82
C GLY A 118 -16.82 23.83 -21.04
N VAL A 119 -16.72 24.40 -19.84
CA VAL A 119 -15.57 24.17 -18.93
C VAL A 119 -15.89 22.99 -18.03
N THR A 120 -15.25 21.84 -18.29
CA THR A 120 -15.39 20.65 -17.43
C THR A 120 -14.56 20.82 -16.16
N PRO A 121 -15.13 20.56 -14.96
CA PRO A 121 -14.36 20.46 -13.73
C PRO A 121 -13.20 19.48 -13.88
N PRO A 122 -12.01 19.78 -13.33
CA PRO A 122 -10.92 18.82 -13.33
C PRO A 122 -11.42 17.55 -12.63
N THR A 123 -11.15 16.39 -13.25
CA THR A 123 -11.49 15.10 -12.65
C THR A 123 -10.80 15.01 -11.29
N ILE A 124 -11.59 14.79 -10.24
CA ILE A 124 -11.04 14.52 -8.92
C ILE A 124 -10.29 13.20 -9.03
N VAL A 125 -8.98 13.26 -8.81
CA VAL A 125 -8.09 12.09 -8.78
C VAL A 125 -7.62 11.86 -7.35
N ASN A 126 -7.36 10.60 -7.01
CA ASN A 126 -6.67 10.27 -5.78
C ASN A 126 -5.25 10.88 -5.81
N ALA A 127 -4.62 11.01 -4.63
CA ALA A 127 -3.26 11.55 -4.53
C ALA A 127 -2.21 10.72 -5.30
N ASP A 128 -2.51 9.45 -5.59
CA ASP A 128 -1.70 8.55 -6.43
C ASP A 128 -2.03 8.66 -7.94
N MET A 129 -2.84 9.65 -8.34
CA MET A 129 -3.36 9.87 -9.70
C MET A 129 -4.32 8.77 -10.20
N SER A 130 -4.76 7.85 -9.34
CA SER A 130 -5.78 6.87 -9.71
C SER A 130 -7.18 7.51 -9.78
N PRO A 131 -8.09 6.99 -10.62
CA PRO A 131 -9.45 7.49 -10.68
C PRO A 131 -10.17 7.22 -9.36
N VAL A 132 -10.85 8.24 -8.82
CA VAL A 132 -11.65 8.14 -7.60
C VAL A 132 -12.82 7.21 -7.86
N ARG A 133 -12.97 6.19 -6.99
CA ARG A 133 -14.13 5.28 -7.06
C ARG A 133 -15.26 5.79 -6.18
N PRO A 134 -16.53 5.47 -6.50
CA PRO A 134 -17.66 5.84 -5.65
C PRO A 134 -17.49 5.30 -4.22
N GLY A 135 -17.56 6.20 -3.23
CA GLY A 135 -17.38 5.88 -1.80
C GLY A 135 -15.95 6.04 -1.27
N GLU A 136 -14.99 6.44 -2.10
CA GLU A 136 -13.64 6.80 -1.64
C GLU A 136 -13.60 8.23 -1.06
N LYS A 137 -12.85 8.43 0.04
CA LYS A 137 -12.77 9.72 0.73
C LYS A 137 -12.08 10.82 -0.08
N ALA A 138 -11.45 10.52 -1.21
CA ALA A 138 -10.95 11.52 -2.13
C ALA A 138 -12.06 12.43 -2.69
N ASP A 139 -13.28 11.91 -2.79
CA ASP A 139 -14.49 12.67 -3.12
C ASP A 139 -14.82 13.73 -2.04
N SER A 140 -14.33 13.53 -0.80
CA SER A 140 -14.49 14.44 0.34
C SER A 140 -13.25 15.29 0.66
N GLY A 141 -12.16 15.15 -0.11
CA GLY A 141 -10.92 15.91 0.08
C GLY A 141 -10.11 15.59 1.35
N ARG A 142 -10.36 14.45 2.00
CA ARG A 142 -9.74 14.07 3.29
C ARG A 142 -8.70 12.95 3.12
N ILE A 143 -7.54 13.28 2.56
CA ILE A 143 -6.38 12.39 2.45
C ILE A 143 -5.25 12.93 3.33
N LEU A 144 -4.68 12.09 4.19
CA LEU A 144 -3.51 12.40 4.99
C LEU A 144 -2.25 11.96 4.22
N VAL A 145 -1.35 12.89 3.92
CA VAL A 145 -0.07 12.59 3.26
C VAL A 145 1.06 12.79 4.25
N ASP A 146 1.91 11.77 4.41
CA ASP A 146 3.17 11.87 5.13
C ASP A 146 4.32 12.00 4.12
N ALA A 147 4.74 13.25 3.89
CA ALA A 147 5.83 13.55 2.97
C ALA A 147 7.19 13.03 3.47
N SER A 148 7.38 12.86 4.78
CA SER A 148 8.64 12.35 5.36
C SER A 148 8.77 10.85 5.14
N ALA A 149 7.70 10.10 5.36
CA ALA A 149 7.70 8.66 5.12
C ALA A 149 7.48 8.29 3.64
N LYS A 150 7.12 9.29 2.81
CA LYS A 150 6.67 9.14 1.42
C LYS A 150 5.46 8.20 1.32
N THR A 151 4.49 8.38 2.23
CA THR A 151 3.28 7.55 2.37
C THR A 151 2.01 8.40 2.38
N MET A 152 0.87 7.77 2.06
CA MET A 152 -0.45 8.41 2.10
C MET A 152 -1.47 7.52 2.85
N TYR A 153 -2.43 8.14 3.51
CA TYR A 153 -3.46 7.51 4.32
C TYR A 153 -4.83 8.13 3.98
N PRO A 154 -5.87 7.33 3.71
CA PRO A 154 -5.83 5.88 3.51
C PRO A 154 -4.92 5.50 2.33
N GLU A 155 -4.31 4.33 2.40
CA GLU A 155 -3.56 3.77 1.28
C GLU A 155 -4.54 3.35 0.19
N HIS A 156 -4.98 4.28 -0.66
CA HIS A 156 -5.73 3.94 -1.87
C HIS A 156 -4.75 3.39 -2.90
N GLY A 157 -4.56 2.08 -2.87
CA GLY A 157 -3.91 1.39 -3.98
C GLY A 157 -2.91 0.32 -3.63
N PHE A 158 -2.54 -0.35 -4.69
CA PHE A 158 -1.79 -1.59 -4.84
C PHE A 158 -0.29 -1.51 -4.42
N TRP A 159 0.10 -0.44 -3.71
CA TRP A 159 1.46 0.11 -3.64
C TRP A 159 1.85 0.61 -2.23
N HIS A 160 2.27 -0.30 -1.32
CA HIS A 160 2.92 -0.03 0.00
C HIS A 160 2.02 0.65 1.06
N ASP A 161 2.06 0.38 2.37
CA ASP A 161 2.75 -0.60 3.20
C ASP A 161 1.87 -1.00 4.41
N GLU A 162 0.62 -1.43 4.22
CA GLU A 162 -0.15 -1.87 5.41
C GLU A 162 0.41 -3.17 6.02
N PRO A 163 0.60 -3.24 7.36
CA PRO A 163 0.72 -4.52 8.03
C PRO A 163 -0.55 -5.31 7.74
N VAL A 164 -0.39 -6.54 7.23
CA VAL A 164 -1.47 -7.51 7.27
C VAL A 164 -1.84 -7.65 8.74
N ILE A 165 -3.04 -7.20 9.11
CA ILE A 165 -3.71 -7.75 10.28
C ILE A 165 -3.94 -9.21 9.90
N VAL A 166 -2.94 -10.06 10.18
CA VAL A 166 -3.20 -11.47 10.41
C VAL A 166 -4.14 -11.38 11.60
N LYS A 167 -5.41 -11.71 11.39
CA LYS A 167 -6.31 -12.04 12.49
C LYS A 167 -5.48 -12.82 13.50
N LYS A 168 -5.51 -12.45 14.80
CA LYS A 168 -4.86 -13.32 15.78
C LYS A 168 -5.42 -14.72 15.51
N ALA A 169 -4.65 -15.78 15.72
CA ALA A 169 -5.14 -17.13 15.51
C ALA A 169 -6.49 -17.41 16.25
N ALA A 170 -6.82 -16.59 17.25
CA ALA A 170 -8.10 -16.55 17.95
C ALA A 170 -9.31 -16.00 17.15
N ASP A 171 -9.13 -15.17 16.10
CA ASP A 171 -10.22 -14.55 15.33
C ASP A 171 -10.56 -15.33 14.04
N ILE A 172 -9.81 -16.40 13.76
CA ILE A 172 -10.11 -17.38 12.69
C ILE A 172 -10.90 -18.51 13.36
N ALA A 173 -12.18 -18.64 13.01
CA ALA A 173 -13.00 -19.73 13.52
C ALA A 173 -12.32 -21.07 13.20
N PRO A 174 -12.24 -22.01 14.16
CA PRO A 174 -11.62 -23.30 13.90
C PRO A 174 -12.35 -24.00 12.75
N PRO A 175 -11.62 -24.69 11.86
CA PRO A 175 -12.24 -25.43 10.76
C PRO A 175 -13.26 -26.41 11.34
N LYS A 176 -14.51 -26.30 10.89
CA LYS A 176 -15.57 -27.23 11.27
C LYS A 176 -15.24 -28.60 10.68
N GLY A 177 -14.68 -29.46 11.53
CA GLY A 177 -14.43 -30.87 11.22
C GLY A 177 -13.01 -31.14 10.74
N GLY A 178 -12.23 -31.82 11.58
CA GLY A 178 -10.93 -32.38 11.21
C GLY A 178 -10.08 -32.63 12.45
N ALA A 179 -10.06 -33.87 12.92
CA ALA A 179 -9.31 -34.30 14.10
C ALA A 179 -7.81 -33.98 13.97
N ILE A 180 -7.30 -33.10 14.84
CA ILE A 180 -5.87 -32.89 15.02
C ILE A 180 -5.33 -34.11 15.75
N ARG A 181 -4.58 -34.97 15.05
CA ARG A 181 -3.78 -36.02 15.67
C ARG A 181 -2.73 -35.35 16.56
N GLN A 182 -2.75 -35.64 17.86
CA GLN A 182 -1.68 -35.21 18.76
C GLN A 182 -0.38 -35.95 18.40
N PRO A 183 0.79 -35.31 18.55
CA PRO A 183 2.06 -36.00 18.39
C PRO A 183 2.21 -37.03 19.52
N VAL A 184 2.54 -38.26 19.13
CA VAL A 184 2.89 -39.39 20.00
C VAL A 184 4.23 -39.04 20.70
N PRO A 185 4.42 -39.43 21.99
CA PRO A 185 5.50 -38.99 22.87
C PRO A 185 6.92 -39.11 22.31
#